data_AF-A0A3B8L9S7-F1
#
_entry.id   AF-A0A3B8L9S7-F1
#
_cell.length_a   1.000
_cell.length_b   1.000
_cell.length_c   1.000
_cell.angle_alpha   90.00
_cell.angle_beta   90.00
_cell.angle_gamma   90.00
#
_symmetry.space_group_name_H-M   'P 1'
#
loop_
_entity.id
_entity.type
_entity.pdbx_description
1 polymer ?
#
loop_
_entity_poly.entity_id
_entity_poly.type
_entity_poly.pdbx_seq_one_letter_code
_entity_poly.pdbx_strand_id
1 'polypeptide(L)' 'LKFYHIKDWSGRIQLMVSRGDLSDEQWELIGALDLGDLVGIDGALRVSRTGEKTIFAEKITMLCKSLAQPPEKFHGAK' A
#
# COMPACT_ATOMS: atom_id res chain seq x y z
N LEU A 1 -8.13 0.31 -10.69
CA LEU A 1 -6.71 0.40 -10.27
C LEU A 1 -6.64 1.27 -9.02
N LYS A 2 -5.76 0.93 -8.09
CA LYS A 2 -5.45 1.75 -6.91
C LYS A 2 -3.93 1.87 -6.77
N PHE A 3 -3.48 3.00 -6.24
CA PHE A 3 -2.06 3.29 -6.03
C PHE A 3 -1.82 3.71 -4.59
N TYR A 4 -0.74 3.21 -4.01
CA TYR A 4 -0.32 3.52 -2.65
C TYR A 4 1.18 3.74 -2.62
N HIS A 5 1.65 4.49 -1.61
CA HIS A 5 3.06 4.52 -1.26
C HIS A 5 3.28 3.69 -0.01
N ILE A 6 4.08 2.63 -0.15
CA ILE A 6 4.58 1.88 1.00
C ILE A 6 5.86 2.56 1.46
N LYS A 7 5.99 2.76 2.78
CA LYS A 7 7.15 3.38 3.39
C LYS A 7 7.69 2.47 4.48
N ASP A 8 8.99 2.29 4.48
CA ASP A 8 9.74 1.67 5.57
C ASP A 8 10.84 2.63 6.07
N TRP A 9 11.76 2.11 6.88
CA TRP A 9 12.90 2.88 7.39
C TRP A 9 13.90 3.27 6.29
N SER A 10 13.94 2.56 5.18
CA SER A 10 14.90 2.77 4.08
C SER A 10 14.40 3.77 3.05
N GLY A 11 13.08 3.89 2.88
CA GLY A 11 12.51 4.81 1.92
C GLY A 11 11.04 4.54 1.61
N ARG A 12 10.65 4.91 0.38
CA ARG A 12 9.30 4.75 -0.15
C ARG A 12 9.32 4.04 -1.49
N ILE A 13 8.30 3.23 -1.75
CA ILE A 13 8.07 2.60 -3.05
C ILE A 13 6.60 2.70 -3.44
N GLN A 14 6.32 2.82 -4.74
CA GLN A 14 4.96 2.80 -5.24
C GLN A 14 4.43 1.37 -5.31
N LEU A 15 3.17 1.21 -4.94
CA LEU A 15 2.40 0.00 -5.09
C LEU A 15 1.27 0.26 -6.09
N MET A 16 1.14 -0.60 -7.10
CA MET A 16 -0.02 -0.63 -8.00
C MET A 16 -0.84 -1.88 -7.71
N VAL A 17 -2.15 -1.68 -7.56
CA VAL A 17 -3.11 -2.74 -7.29
C VAL A 17 -4.19 -2.75 -8.38
N SER A 18 -4.41 -3.92 -8.98
CA SER A 18 -5.45 -4.15 -9.98
C SER A 18 -6.47 -5.16 -9.47
N ARG A 19 -7.76 -4.93 -9.75
CA ARG A 19 -8.82 -5.89 -9.38
C ARG A 19 -8.66 -7.21 -10.12
N GLY A 20 -8.12 -7.19 -11.35
CA GLY A 20 -7.90 -8.40 -12.14
C GLY A 20 -6.75 -9.28 -11.67
N ASP A 21 -5.84 -8.72 -10.85
CA ASP A 21 -4.65 -9.43 -10.37
C ASP A 21 -4.84 -10.00 -8.94
N LEU A 22 -5.97 -9.69 -8.29
CA LEU A 22 -6.28 -10.07 -6.90
C LEU A 22 -7.55 -10.91 -6.81
N SER A 23 -7.64 -11.75 -5.77
CA SER A 23 -8.91 -12.36 -5.38
C SER A 23 -9.90 -11.33 -4.82
N ASP A 24 -11.18 -11.69 -4.74
CA ASP A 24 -12.21 -10.81 -4.19
C ASP A 24 -11.90 -10.40 -2.73
N GLU A 25 -11.47 -11.36 -1.90
CA GLU A 25 -11.07 -11.14 -0.51
C GLU A 25 -9.89 -10.16 -0.40
N GLN A 26 -8.89 -10.31 -1.26
CA GLN A 26 -7.71 -9.44 -1.32
C GLN A 26 -8.10 -8.02 -1.73
N TRP A 27 -9.05 -7.87 -2.65
CA TRP A 27 -9.55 -6.57 -3.06
C TRP A 27 -10.36 -5.87 -1.97
N GLU A 28 -11.18 -6.63 -1.23
CA GLU A 28 -11.90 -6.12 -0.06
C GLU A 28 -10.94 -5.65 1.02
N LEU A 29 -9.92 -6.46 1.33
CA LEU A 29 -8.86 -6.08 2.26
C LEU A 29 -8.19 -4.75 1.86
N ILE A 30 -7.87 -4.58 0.58
CA ILE A 30 -7.33 -3.33 0.02
C ILE A 30 -8.28 -2.14 0.20
N GLY A 31 -9.59 -2.38 0.18
CA GLY A 31 -10.60 -1.37 0.49
C GLY A 31 -10.63 -0.95 1.96
N ALA A 32 -10.18 -1.82 2.85
CA ALA A 32 -10.20 -1.64 4.30
C ALA A 32 -8.85 -1.18 4.90
N LEU A 33 -7.87 -0.86 4.06
CA LEU A 33 -6.58 -0.33 4.52
C LEU A 33 -6.70 1.15 4.90
N ASP A 34 -6.09 1.47 6.05
CA ASP A 34 -5.99 2.81 6.61
C ASP A 34 -4.54 3.31 6.56
N LEU A 35 -4.37 4.62 6.65
CA LEU A 35 -3.03 5.21 6.73
C LEU A 35 -2.36 4.79 8.05
N GLY A 36 -1.18 4.18 7.96
CA GLY A 36 -0.41 3.68 9.11
C GLY A 36 -0.52 2.17 9.30
N ASP A 37 -1.39 1.48 8.56
CA ASP A 37 -1.43 0.03 8.54
C ASP A 37 -0.10 -0.56 8.05
N LEU A 38 0.35 -1.63 8.73
CA LEU A 38 1.51 -2.41 8.30
C LEU A 38 1.04 -3.57 7.45
N VAL A 39 1.52 -3.61 6.21
CA VAL A 39 1.14 -4.61 5.22
C VAL A 39 2.38 -5.25 4.60
N GLY A 40 2.30 -6.55 4.34
CA GLY A 40 3.23 -7.29 3.50
C GLY A 40 2.69 -7.36 2.09
N ILE A 41 3.55 -7.11 1.09
CA ILE A 41 3.17 -7.10 -0.32
C ILE A 41 4.06 -8.08 -1.07
N ASP A 42 3.44 -8.99 -1.81
CA ASP A 42 4.11 -9.87 -2.77
C ASP A 42 3.72 -9.45 -4.20
N GLY A 43 4.71 -9.37 -5.08
CA GLY A 43 4.49 -9.02 -6.47
C GLY A 43 5.76 -8.64 -7.23
N ALA A 44 5.61 -8.38 -8.51
CA ALA A 44 6.73 -8.05 -9.40
C ALA A 44 7.15 -6.58 -9.28
N LEU A 45 8.45 -6.33 -9.10
CA LEU A 45 9.04 -5.00 -9.23
C LEU A 45 9.21 -4.64 -10.72
N ARG A 46 8.60 -3.54 -11.16
CA ARG A 46 8.74 -3.01 -12.53
C ARG A 46 8.82 -1.48 -12.50
N VAL A 47 9.20 -0.89 -13.63
CA VAL A 47 9.10 0.56 -13.84
C VAL A 47 7.76 0.84 -14.51
N SER A 48 6.96 1.74 -13.92
CA SER A 48 5.67 2.14 -14.50
C SER A 48 5.88 2.97 -15.77
N ARG A 49 4.80 3.24 -16.51
CA ARG A 49 4.83 4.15 -17.68
C ARG A 49 5.27 5.58 -17.31
N THR A 50 5.15 5.97 -16.04
CA THR A 50 5.59 7.28 -15.52
C THR A 50 7.06 7.29 -15.08
N GLY A 51 7.76 6.16 -15.19
CA GLY A 51 9.17 6.03 -14.79
C GLY A 51 9.38 5.72 -13.30
N GLU A 52 8.32 5.48 -12.53
CA GLU A 52 8.43 5.21 -11.09
C GLU A 52 8.59 3.71 -10.80
N LYS A 53 9.56 3.34 -9.94
CA LYS A 53 9.71 1.97 -9.45
C LYS A 53 8.47 1.57 -8.67
N THR A 54 7.79 0.54 -9.16
CA THR A 54 6.46 0.14 -8.71
C THR A 54 6.40 -1.36 -8.50
N ILE A 55 5.87 -1.79 -7.36
CA ILE A 55 5.48 -3.18 -7.13
C ILE A 55 4.07 -3.37 -7.69
N PHE A 56 3.89 -4.37 -8.56
CA PHE A 56 2.59 -4.78 -9.09
C PHE A 56 2.07 -5.89 -8.17
N ALA A 57 1.12 -5.57 -7.30
CA ALA A 57 0.65 -6.48 -6.27
C ALA A 57 -0.08 -7.69 -6.83
N GLU A 58 0.35 -8.87 -6.39
CA GLU A 58 -0.30 -10.17 -6.63
C GLU A 58 -0.92 -10.73 -5.33
N LYS A 59 -0.36 -10.35 -4.18
CA LYS A 59 -0.89 -10.68 -2.86
C LYS A 59 -0.54 -9.62 -1.84
N ILE A 60 -1.46 -9.43 -0.89
CA ILE A 60 -1.37 -8.49 0.21
C ILE A 60 -1.71 -9.22 1.50
N THR A 61 -0.84 -9.05 2.49
CA THR A 61 -0.96 -9.68 3.80
C THR A 61 -1.08 -8.58 4.85
N MET A 62 -2.17 -8.58 5.62
CA MET A 62 -2.33 -7.68 6.75
C MET A 62 -1.37 -8.12 7.87
N LEU A 63 -0.43 -7.25 8.27
CA LEU A 63 0.53 -7.55 9.34
C LEU A 63 0.08 -6.94 10.67
N CYS A 64 -0.33 -5.67 10.67
CA CYS A 64 -0.85 -4.98 11.85
C CYS A 64 -1.74 -3.80 11.46
N LYS A 65 -2.94 -3.72 12.04
CA LYS A 65 -3.86 -2.59 11.86
C LYS A 65 -3.46 -1.42 12.75
N SER A 66 -3.43 -0.22 12.19
CA SER A 66 -3.34 1.02 12.95
C SER A 66 -4.73 1.40 13.47
N LEU A 67 -4.91 1.34 14.79
CA LEU A 67 -6.19 1.69 15.43
C LEU A 67 -6.28 3.18 15.77
N ALA A 68 -5.14 3.86 15.85
CA ALA A 68 -5.08 5.31 16.06
C ALA A 68 -5.09 6.01 14.71
N GLN A 69 -5.91 7.05 14.60
CA GLN A 69 -5.83 7.92 13.44
C GLN A 69 -4.51 8.71 13.50
N PRO A 70 -3.76 8.79 12.39
CA PRO A 70 -2.60 9.66 12.34
C PRO A 70 -3.05 11.10 12.59
N PRO A 71 -2.23 11.92 13.26
CA PRO A 71 -2.59 13.31 13.49
C PRO A 71 -2.83 14.03 12.16
N GLU A 72 -3.74 15.02 12.17
CA GLU A 72 -4.09 15.76 10.96
C GLU A 72 -2.85 16.33 10.27
N LYS A 73 -2.81 16.20 8.93
CA LYS A 73 -1.66 16.55 8.07
C LYS A 73 -1.07 17.95 8.29
N PHE A 74 -1.83 18.88 8.87
CA PHE A 74 -1.42 20.28 9.10
C PHE A 74 -1.12 20.62 10.56
N HIS A 75 -1.41 19.71 11.50
CA HIS A 75 -1.22 19.93 12.94
C HIS A 75 -0.42 18.81 13.61
N GLY A 76 0.22 17.94 12.81
CA GLY A 76 0.97 16.78 13.30
C GLY A 76 2.21 17.13 14.12
N ALA A 77 2.41 16.34 15.18
CA ALA A 77 3.40 16.49 16.24
C ALA A 77 4.80 16.92 15.75
N LYS A 78 5.39 17.89 16.45
CA LYS A 78 6.82 18.18 16.39
C LYS A 78 7.63 16.95 16.78
#